data_AF-A0A0F3MBZ8-F1
#
_entry.id   AF-A0A0F3MBZ8-F1
#
_cell.length_a   1.000
_cell.length_b   1.000
_cell.length_c   1.000
_cell.angle_alpha   90.00
_cell.angle_beta   90.00
_cell.angle_gamma   90.00
#
_symmetry.space_group_name_H-M   'P 1'
#
loop_
_entity.id
_entity.type
_entity.pdbx_description
1 polymer ?
#
loop_
_entity_poly.entity_id
_entity_poly.type
_entity_poly.pdbx_seq_one_letter_code
_entity_poly.pdbx_strand_id
1 'polypeptide(L)'
;MSIKLQPVKGSKDLLPEEFGKHNYIVSVSRNLSKLYGFQPISTPIIEYTEIFNRTLGKDSDVLSKEMYVFLDKGNRSVSLRPEFTASIMRAVIYNNLQNKNYH
;
A
#
# COMPACT_ATOMS: atom_id res chain seq x y z
N MET A 1 29.37 13.43 -12.44
CA MET A 1 28.48 12.29 -12.09
C MET A 1 27.39 12.24 -13.16
N SER A 2 27.19 11.11 -13.85
CA SER A 2 26.12 10.98 -14.84
C SER A 2 24.80 10.69 -14.12
N ILE A 3 23.76 11.48 -14.41
CA ILE A 3 22.41 11.23 -13.88
C ILE A 3 21.89 9.94 -14.53
N LYS A 4 21.34 9.02 -13.72
CA LYS A 4 20.62 7.85 -14.24
C LYS A 4 19.17 8.27 -14.51
N LEU A 5 18.79 8.27 -15.79
CA LEU A 5 17.43 8.62 -16.24
C LEU A 5 16.50 7.41 -16.36
N GLN A 6 17.04 6.20 -16.27
CA GLN A 6 16.26 4.97 -16.31
C GLN A 6 15.48 4.75 -15.00
N PRO A 7 14.26 4.17 -15.06
CA PRO A 7 13.55 3.74 -13.87
C PRO A 7 14.37 2.78 -13.01
N VAL A 8 14.05 2.71 -11.71
CA VAL A 8 14.63 1.70 -10.82
C VAL A 8 14.27 0.32 -11.35
N LYS A 9 15.22 -0.62 -11.33
CA LYS A 9 14.97 -2.00 -11.79
C LYS A 9 13.78 -2.59 -11.02
N GLY A 10 12.78 -3.07 -11.74
CA GLY A 10 11.53 -3.59 -11.17
C GLY A 10 10.39 -2.57 -11.05
N SER A 11 10.64 -1.28 -11.34
CA SER A 11 9.58 -0.28 -11.55
C SER A 11 9.34 -0.03 -13.03
N LYS A 12 8.16 0.50 -13.37
CA LYS A 12 7.75 0.79 -14.75
C LYS A 12 6.95 2.09 -14.80
N ASP A 13 7.21 2.90 -15.80
CA ASP A 13 6.36 4.04 -16.16
C ASP A 13 5.10 3.54 -16.88
N LEU A 14 3.93 4.01 -16.44
CA LEU A 14 2.67 3.67 -17.09
C LEU A 14 2.30 4.79 -18.09
N LEU A 15 2.63 4.57 -19.36
CA LEU A 15 2.45 5.55 -20.43
C LEU A 15 0.96 5.67 -20.86
N PRO A 16 0.55 6.75 -21.57
CA PRO A 16 -0.86 7.06 -21.80
C PRO A 16 -1.72 5.91 -22.37
N GLU A 17 -1.20 5.14 -23.33
CA GLU A 17 -1.93 4.00 -23.90
C GLU A 17 -2.18 2.90 -22.86
N GLU A 18 -1.15 2.53 -22.09
CA GLU A 18 -1.24 1.52 -21.04
C GLU A 18 -2.08 2.03 -19.86
N PHE A 19 -1.97 3.31 -19.54
CA PHE A 19 -2.74 3.98 -18.50
C PHE A 19 -4.23 3.98 -18.83
N GLY A 20 -4.60 4.14 -20.10
CA GLY A 20 -5.99 4.00 -20.56
C GLY A 20 -6.57 2.62 -20.26
N LYS A 21 -5.83 1.55 -20.55
CA LYS A 21 -6.24 0.16 -20.26
C LYS A 21 -6.32 -0.08 -18.75
N HIS A 22 -5.35 0.42 -17.98
CA HIS A 22 -5.35 0.35 -16.52
C HIS A 22 -6.59 1.03 -15.91
N ASN A 23 -6.89 2.26 -16.34
CA ASN A 23 -8.07 2.99 -15.86
C ASN A 23 -9.38 2.28 -16.16
N TYR A 24 -9.49 1.65 -17.34
CA TYR A 24 -10.66 0.85 -17.66
C TYR A 24 -10.87 -0.29 -16.65
N ILE A 25 -9.84 -1.09 -16.39
CA ILE A 25 -9.89 -2.19 -15.41
C ILE A 25 -10.25 -1.66 -14.01
N VAL A 26 -9.57 -0.61 -13.55
CA VAL A 26 -9.84 0.01 -12.25
C VAL A 26 -11.26 0.54 -12.16
N SER A 27 -11.80 1.12 -13.23
CA SER A 27 -13.17 1.64 -13.26
C SER A 27 -14.22 0.54 -13.15
N VAL A 28 -14.03 -0.59 -13.85
CA VAL A 28 -14.93 -1.75 -13.78
C VAL A 28 -14.93 -2.33 -12.37
N SER A 29 -13.75 -2.58 -11.79
CA SER A 29 -13.63 -3.09 -10.42
C SER A 29 -14.29 -2.14 -9.41
N ARG A 30 -14.04 -0.83 -9.53
CA ARG A 30 -14.65 0.17 -8.64
C ARG A 30 -16.17 0.21 -8.76
N ASN A 31 -16.71 0.13 -9.97
CA ASN A 31 -18.15 0.12 -10.20
C ASN A 31 -18.79 -1.13 -9.60
N LEU A 32 -18.16 -2.30 -9.77
CA LEU A 32 -18.62 -3.54 -9.16
C LEU A 32 -18.59 -3.45 -7.63
N SER A 33 -17.49 -3.01 -7.02
CA SER A 33 -17.38 -2.87 -5.56
C SER A 33 -18.48 -1.97 -4.97
N LYS A 34 -18.85 -0.89 -5.66
CA LYS A 34 -19.95 -0.01 -5.23
C LYS A 34 -21.30 -0.71 -5.20
N LEU A 35 -21.58 -1.62 -6.14
CA LEU A 35 -22.84 -2.38 -6.15
C LEU A 35 -22.98 -3.30 -4.93
N TYR A 36 -21.86 -3.69 -4.33
CA TYR A 36 -21.81 -4.48 -3.09
C TYR A 36 -21.63 -3.63 -1.83
N GLY A 37 -21.77 -2.30 -1.92
CA GLY A 37 -21.68 -1.40 -0.77
C GLY A 37 -20.27 -1.14 -0.24
N PHE A 38 -19.22 -1.61 -0.92
CA PHE A 38 -17.86 -1.31 -0.53
C PHE A 38 -17.51 0.15 -0.82
N GLN A 39 -16.83 0.79 0.12
CA GLN A 39 -16.30 2.14 -0.03
C GLN A 39 -14.78 2.11 -0.20
N PRO A 40 -14.21 2.95 -1.09
CA PRO A 40 -12.78 3.00 -1.28
C PRO A 40 -12.08 3.59 -0.06
N ILE A 41 -10.94 3.00 0.32
CA ILE A 41 -10.00 3.53 1.30
C ILE A 41 -8.61 3.59 0.67
N SER A 42 -7.85 4.62 0.99
CA SER A 42 -6.42 4.71 0.66
C SER A 42 -5.63 4.97 1.93
N THR A 43 -4.57 4.20 2.11
CA THR A 43 -3.61 4.35 3.22
C THR A 43 -2.29 4.94 2.70
N PRO A 44 -1.44 5.49 3.58
CA PRO A 44 -0.10 5.92 3.21
C PRO A 44 0.71 4.83 2.52
N ILE A 45 1.62 5.23 1.61
CA ILE A 45 2.59 4.32 0.98
C ILE A 45 3.72 3.98 1.95
N ILE A 46 4.09 4.92 2.83
CA ILE A 46 5.11 4.75 3.86
C ILE A 46 4.41 4.60 5.21
N GLU A 47 4.77 3.56 5.96
CA GLU A 47 4.22 3.25 7.28
C GLU A 47 5.36 2.87 8.24
N TYR A 48 5.11 2.86 9.56
CA TYR A 48 6.09 2.31 10.51
C TYR A 48 6.28 0.82 10.26
N THR A 49 7.54 0.37 10.18
CA THR A 49 7.88 -1.02 9.84
C THR A 49 7.22 -2.04 10.77
N GLU A 50 7.02 -1.67 12.05
CA GLU A 50 6.45 -2.55 13.07
C GLU A 50 5.03 -3.04 12.77
N ILE A 51 4.25 -2.31 11.95
CA ILE A 51 2.87 -2.73 11.65
C ILE A 51 2.85 -3.98 10.77
N PHE A 52 3.89 -4.21 9.96
CA PHE A 52 4.00 -5.37 9.08
C PHE A 52 4.59 -6.58 9.81
N ASN A 53 5.51 -6.35 10.77
CA ASN A 53 6.14 -7.43 11.53
C ASN A 53 5.13 -8.26 12.36
N ARG A 54 4.02 -7.65 12.79
CA ARG A 54 2.99 -8.33 13.59
C ARG A 54 2.02 -9.17 12.76
N THR A 55 1.76 -8.76 11.52
CA THR A 55 0.72 -9.38 10.67
C THR A 55 1.25 -10.59 9.89
N LEU A 56 2.57 -10.68 9.66
CA LEU A 56 3.15 -11.64 8.74
C LEU A 56 3.49 -13.02 9.35
N GLY A 57 3.37 -13.21 10.67
CA GLY A 57 3.59 -14.52 11.32
C GLY A 57 5.03 -15.08 11.22
N LYS A 58 5.28 -16.24 11.83
CA LYS A 58 6.62 -16.89 11.86
C LYS A 58 7.08 -17.45 10.50
N ASP A 59 6.21 -17.47 9.49
CA ASP A 59 6.53 -17.85 8.10
C ASP A 59 6.98 -16.66 7.22
N SER A 60 7.20 -15.48 7.82
CA SER A 60 7.47 -14.19 7.17
C SER A 60 8.90 -13.94 6.69
N ASP A 61 9.75 -14.96 6.68
CA ASP A 61 11.18 -14.79 6.39
C ASP A 61 11.43 -14.38 4.92
N VAL A 62 10.47 -14.66 4.03
CA VAL A 62 10.45 -14.18 2.64
C VAL A 62 10.01 -12.72 2.56
N LEU A 63 8.88 -12.38 3.19
CA LEU A 63 8.30 -11.03 3.11
C LEU A 63 9.17 -9.98 3.80
N SER A 64 9.85 -10.35 4.90
CA SER A 64 10.78 -9.45 5.58
C SER A 64 12.00 -9.09 4.70
N LYS A 65 12.42 -9.98 3.80
CA LYS A 65 13.53 -9.75 2.85
C LYS A 65 13.10 -8.92 1.63
N GLU A 66 11.80 -8.78 1.39
CA GLU A 66 11.22 -8.02 0.28
C GLU A 66 10.81 -6.59 0.70
N MET A 67 10.80 -6.27 1.99
CA MET A 67 10.46 -4.93 2.48
C MET A 67 11.55 -3.90 2.19
N TYR A 68 11.14 -2.74 1.69
CA TYR A 68 12.01 -1.57 1.56
C TYR A 68 11.98 -0.75 2.86
N VAL A 69 12.87 -1.12 3.79
CA VAL A 69 13.01 -0.48 5.11
C VAL A 69 14.06 0.64 5.05
N PHE A 70 13.75 1.78 5.65
CA PHE A 70 14.69 2.89 5.81
C PHE A 70 14.43 3.67 7.09
N LEU A 71 15.40 4.49 7.49
CA LEU A 71 15.27 5.41 8.60
C LEU A 71 14.78 6.76 8.10
N ASP A 72 13.75 7.31 8.74
CA ASP A 72 13.35 8.67 8.48
C ASP A 72 14.29 9.70 9.14
N LYS A 73 14.02 11.00 8.97
CA LYS A 73 14.85 12.06 9.56
C LYS A 73 14.91 12.04 11.09
N GLY A 74 13.94 11.40 11.75
CA GLY A 74 13.87 11.22 13.20
C GLY A 74 14.45 9.89 13.66
N ASN A 75 15.18 9.18 12.79
CA ASN A 75 15.77 7.87 13.07
C ASN A 75 14.73 6.78 13.42
N ARG A 76 13.50 6.90 12.90
CA ARG A 76 12.43 5.90 13.07
C ARG A 76 12.45 4.93 11.90
N SER A 77 12.25 3.64 12.17
CA SER A 77 12.14 2.60 11.14
C SER A 77 10.79 2.69 10.43
N VAL A 78 10.85 3.02 9.14
CA VAL A 78 9.69 3.10 8.25
C VAL A 78 9.92 2.23 7.02
N SER A 79 8.85 1.81 6.38
CA SER A 79 8.91 0.97 5.18
C SER A 79 7.93 1.45 4.12
N LEU A 80 8.29 1.28 2.84
CA LEU A 80 7.27 1.22 1.80
C LEU A 80 6.38 0.02 2.08
N ARG A 81 5.05 0.21 2.05
CA ARG A 81 4.11 -0.88 2.34
C ARG A 81 4.34 -2.04 1.36
N PRO A 82 4.60 -3.27 1.85
CA PRO A 82 4.71 -4.45 0.99
C PRO A 82 3.32 -4.96 0.57
N GLU A 83 2.29 -4.65 1.35
CA GLU A 83 0.90 -5.08 1.16
C GLU A 83 -0.08 -4.06 1.76
N PHE A 84 -1.39 -4.30 1.67
CA PHE A 84 -2.43 -3.32 2.03
C PHE A 84 -3.17 -3.60 3.36
N THR A 85 -3.27 -4.86 3.76
CA THR A 85 -4.08 -5.34 4.89
C THR A 85 -3.64 -4.73 6.21
N ALA A 86 -2.35 -4.77 6.55
CA ALA A 86 -1.84 -4.22 7.80
C ALA A 86 -2.06 -2.70 7.87
N SER A 87 -1.84 -2.00 6.75
CA SER A 87 -2.13 -0.56 6.66
C SER A 87 -3.61 -0.24 6.84
N ILE A 88 -4.52 -1.06 6.28
CA ILE A 88 -5.97 -0.90 6.45
C ILE A 88 -6.35 -1.15 7.92
N MET A 89 -5.87 -2.23 8.54
CA MET A 89 -6.15 -2.53 9.95
C MET A 89 -5.66 -1.41 10.88
N ARG A 90 -4.45 -0.90 10.63
CA ARG A 90 -3.93 0.29 11.33
C ARG A 90 -4.86 1.49 11.14
N ALA A 91 -5.37 1.72 9.93
CA ALA A 91 -6.31 2.81 9.64
C ALA A 91 -7.63 2.67 10.39
N VAL A 92 -8.19 1.46 10.44
CA VAL A 92 -9.44 1.14 11.14
C VAL A 92 -9.28 1.39 12.63
N ILE A 93 -8.21 0.89 13.24
CA ILE A 93 -7.92 1.05 14.68
C ILE A 93 -7.68 2.53 15.00
N TYR A 94 -6.77 3.20 14.28
CA TYR A 94 -6.39 4.59 14.55
C TYR A 94 -7.55 5.58 14.42
N ASN A 95 -8.40 5.40 13.39
CA ASN A 95 -9.55 6.27 13.16
C ASN A 95 -10.82 5.79 13.87
N ASN A 96 -10.71 4.76 14.72
CA ASN A 96 -11.81 4.17 15.46
C ASN A 96 -13.01 3.77 14.58
N LEU A 97 -12.76 3.30 13.35
CA LEU A 97 -13.81 2.98 12.38
C LEU A 97 -14.66 1.77 12.80
N GLN A 98 -14.11 0.91 13.65
CA GLN A 98 -14.83 -0.21 14.28
C GLN A 98 -16.01 0.23 15.17
N ASN A 99 -15.99 1.47 15.65
CA ASN A 99 -17.02 2.04 16.52
C ASN A 99 -17.90 3.08 15.79
N LYS A 100 -17.68 3.28 14.48
CA LYS A 100 -18.57 4.12 13.68
C LYS A 100 -19.79 3.30 13.29
N ASN A 101 -20.95 3.74 13.77
CA ASN A 101 -22.23 3.26 13.26
C ASN A 101 -22.42 3.86 11.85
N TYR A 102 -22.22 3.02 10.83
CA TYR A 102 -22.61 3.34 9.46
C TYR A 102 -24.11 3.01 9.33
N HIS A 103 -24.96 3.94 9.79
CA HIS A 103 -26.40 3.96 9.52
C HIS A 103 -26.67 4.91 8.37
#